data_AF-A0A3D5BH62-F1
#
_entry.id   AF-A0A3D5BH62-F1
#
_cell.length_a   1.000
_cell.length_b   1.000
_cell.length_c   1.000
_cell.angle_alpha   90.00
_cell.angle_beta   90.00
_cell.angle_gamma   90.00
#
_symmetry.space_group_name_H-M   'P 1'
#
loop_
_entity.id
_entity.type
_entity.pdbx_description
1 polymer ?
#
loop_
_entity_poly.entity_id
_entity_poly.type
_entity_poly.pdbx_seq_one_letter_code
_entity_poly.pdbx_strand_id
1 'polypeptide(L)'
;MKAVHHLFRQLLTLLLVLLTTLCFAGWLLLDPVPLLALSGQMNADTVRHSKQLLNNLNQSIKKPDGSPWVIAANADELNSAFHLASRTLPGFQGRAEVTASGLTSLMTVPVRLLGQQYYLNATVQISPSSGPLQIDKVKIGMLTLPGGAALTLVGSAADQMWGAGTGAELLAMVRSVQFEENEVKVELNKPSGWNLQKLKESGLSVYRDLFSSPQQRADIEFYYQIALEHAGRQQGSASLVSYLQILFQQAAIRSAADPSVATRENQSALLALAQLLGGQNLQLLVNEVKRPSGVKAPRVTLARRPDLQQHFIYSAAIHLLTSHNVSNTVGEAKELLDSIKGGSGFSFVDLLADRAGVRFARLATASTASAIAVQQFFQQQRDETEIFPSKARLPEGLSQQLFEQRYQSVDSAVYRQMVQEIDRRLSALPLYQIKTE
;
A
#
# COMPACT_ATOMS: atom_id res chain seq x y z
N MET A 1 -24.39 48.05 5.44
CA MET A 1 -22.95 48.33 5.22
C MET A 1 -22.07 48.07 6.45
N LYS A 2 -22.36 48.63 7.65
CA LYS A 2 -21.56 48.42 8.87
C LYS A 2 -21.48 46.94 9.31
N ALA A 3 -22.57 46.19 9.22
CA ALA A 3 -22.61 44.76 9.55
C ALA A 3 -21.76 43.89 8.61
N VAL A 4 -21.75 44.20 7.30
CA VAL A 4 -20.92 43.50 6.29
C VAL A 4 -19.43 43.79 6.53
N HIS A 5 -19.06 45.03 6.87
CA HIS A 5 -17.69 45.38 7.27
C HIS A 5 -17.25 44.68 8.56
N HIS A 6 -18.16 44.52 9.52
CA HIS A 6 -17.87 43.81 10.77
C HIS A 6 -17.65 42.31 10.54
N LEU A 7 -18.53 41.67 9.76
CA LEU A 7 -18.40 40.26 9.37
C LEU A 7 -17.11 40.01 8.59
N PHE A 8 -16.78 40.89 7.63
CA PHE A 8 -15.55 40.80 6.85
C PHE A 8 -14.30 40.92 7.73
N ARG A 9 -14.30 41.85 8.69
CA ARG A 9 -13.22 41.98 9.68
C ARG A 9 -13.09 40.72 10.55
N GLN A 10 -14.19 40.16 11.03
CA GLN A 10 -14.15 38.92 11.83
C GLN A 10 -13.61 37.73 11.04
N LEU A 11 -14.03 37.57 9.78
CA LEU A 11 -13.51 36.54 8.88
C LEU A 11 -12.02 36.73 8.60
N LEU A 12 -11.58 37.98 8.37
CA LEU A 12 -10.17 38.29 8.15
C LEU A 12 -9.32 38.01 9.39
N THR A 13 -9.80 38.40 10.59
CA THR A 13 -9.11 38.10 11.84
C THR A 13 -9.04 36.60 12.09
N LEU A 14 -10.13 35.86 11.84
CA LEU A 14 -10.14 34.41 11.99
C LEU A 14 -9.20 33.72 11.00
N LEU A 15 -9.15 34.18 9.75
CA LEU A 15 -8.19 33.73 8.76
C LEU A 15 -6.75 34.02 9.20
N LEU A 16 -6.48 35.24 9.70
CA LEU A 16 -5.16 35.63 10.18
C LEU A 16 -4.72 34.76 11.36
N VAL A 17 -5.58 34.58 12.34
CA VAL A 17 -5.33 33.73 13.51
C VAL A 17 -5.07 32.28 13.09
N LEU A 18 -5.87 31.75 12.17
CA LEU A 18 -5.67 30.40 11.62
C LEU A 18 -4.30 30.29 10.94
N LEU A 19 -3.94 31.29 10.11
CA LEU A 19 -2.69 31.30 9.35
C LEU A 19 -1.48 31.43 10.28
N THR A 20 -1.54 32.30 11.30
CA THR A 20 -0.49 32.39 12.32
C THR A 20 -0.36 31.11 13.13
N THR A 21 -1.49 30.46 13.45
CA THR A 21 -1.48 29.20 14.21
C THR A 21 -0.86 28.08 13.37
N LEU A 22 -1.19 28.00 12.07
CA LEU A 22 -0.60 27.05 11.14
C LEU A 22 0.90 27.30 10.93
N CYS A 23 1.33 28.57 10.79
CA CYS A 23 2.75 28.91 10.69
C CYS A 23 3.52 28.52 11.97
N PHE A 24 2.94 28.80 13.15
CA PHE A 24 3.54 28.43 14.43
C PHE A 24 3.62 26.91 14.63
N ALA A 25 2.55 26.18 14.27
CA ALA A 25 2.55 24.72 14.30
C ALA A 25 3.58 24.14 13.32
N GLY A 26 3.68 24.69 12.11
CA GLY A 26 4.70 24.32 11.13
C GLY A 26 6.10 24.52 11.68
N TRP A 27 6.38 25.66 12.31
CA TRP A 27 7.66 25.95 12.94
C TRP A 27 7.99 25.00 14.11
N LEU A 28 6.99 24.59 14.90
CA LEU A 28 7.19 23.65 16.01
C LEU A 28 7.45 22.21 15.54
N LEU A 29 6.84 21.80 14.43
CA LEU A 29 6.84 20.38 14.01
C LEU A 29 7.84 20.08 12.90
N LEU A 30 8.20 21.07 12.08
CA LEU A 30 9.05 20.89 10.90
C LEU A 30 10.47 21.35 11.17
N ASP A 31 11.41 20.45 10.90
CA ASP A 31 12.83 20.73 10.93
C ASP A 31 13.38 21.00 9.52
N PRO A 32 14.42 21.84 9.38
CA PRO A 32 15.09 22.08 8.10
C PRO A 32 16.05 20.94 7.69
N VAL A 33 16.43 20.06 8.62
CA VAL A 33 17.42 19.00 8.42
C VAL A 33 16.80 17.65 8.82
N PRO A 34 17.04 16.58 8.05
CA PRO A 34 16.55 15.24 8.41
C PRO A 34 17.30 14.68 9.62
N LEU A 35 16.58 13.96 10.48
CA LEU A 35 17.16 13.21 11.60
C LEU A 35 17.92 11.96 11.12
N LEU A 36 17.45 11.35 10.02
CA LEU A 36 18.09 10.19 9.40
C LEU A 36 18.48 10.50 7.95
N ALA A 37 19.72 10.16 7.58
CA ALA A 37 20.11 10.16 6.18
C ALA A 37 19.36 9.06 5.42
N LEU A 38 19.19 9.23 4.10
CA LEU A 38 18.71 8.17 3.22
C LEU A 38 19.71 7.00 3.24
N SER A 39 19.47 6.01 4.09
CA SER A 39 20.22 4.76 4.09
C SER A 39 19.67 3.87 2.98
N GLY A 40 20.35 3.90 1.84
CA GLY A 40 20.08 3.05 0.70
C GLY A 40 20.91 1.76 0.77
N GLN A 41 20.23 0.64 0.94
CA GLN A 41 20.32 -0.55 0.07
C GLN A 41 19.53 -1.68 0.73
N MET A 42 18.47 -2.15 0.07
CA MET A 42 17.78 -3.37 0.51
C MET A 42 18.67 -4.56 0.15
N ASN A 43 19.34 -5.13 1.14
CA ASN A 43 20.01 -6.41 1.00
C ASN A 43 19.05 -7.53 1.42
N ALA A 44 19.41 -8.77 1.12
CA ALA A 44 18.56 -9.91 1.39
C ALA A 44 18.33 -10.17 2.89
N ASP A 45 19.20 -9.64 3.75
CA ASP A 45 19.06 -9.72 5.20
C ASP A 45 17.85 -8.91 5.67
N THR A 46 17.60 -7.72 5.09
CA THR A 46 16.38 -6.93 5.36
C THR A 46 15.12 -7.75 5.09
N VAL A 47 15.08 -8.46 3.96
CA VAL A 47 13.92 -9.27 3.55
C VAL A 47 13.77 -10.51 4.44
N ARG A 48 14.88 -11.14 4.85
CA ARG A 48 14.90 -12.28 5.76
C ARG A 48 14.33 -11.92 7.13
N HIS A 49 14.78 -10.81 7.71
CA HIS A 49 14.32 -10.32 9.00
C HIS A 49 12.84 -9.94 8.98
N SER A 50 12.34 -9.29 7.91
CA SER A 50 10.90 -9.04 7.76
C SER A 50 10.05 -10.32 7.74
N LYS A 51 10.52 -11.40 7.09
CA LYS A 51 9.81 -12.69 7.08
C LYS A 51 9.88 -13.41 8.42
N GLN A 52 11.01 -13.31 9.14
CA GLN A 52 11.14 -13.84 10.50
C GLN A 52 10.16 -13.15 11.44
N LEU A 53 10.07 -11.81 11.41
CA LEU A 53 9.09 -11.04 12.17
C LEU A 53 7.65 -11.50 11.86
N LEU A 54 7.28 -11.60 10.58
CA LEU A 54 5.94 -12.06 10.17
C LEU A 54 5.65 -13.51 10.57
N ASN A 55 6.64 -14.40 10.49
CA ASN A 55 6.50 -15.79 10.92
C ASN A 55 6.36 -15.89 12.44
N ASN A 56 7.16 -15.15 13.20
CA ASN A 56 7.11 -15.09 14.66
C ASN A 56 5.74 -14.57 15.10
N LEU A 57 5.24 -13.50 14.49
CA LEU A 57 3.88 -12.98 14.71
C LEU A 57 2.83 -14.06 14.44
N ASN A 58 2.89 -14.74 13.28
CA ASN A 58 1.91 -15.75 12.90
C ASN A 58 1.96 -17.01 13.79
N GLN A 59 3.14 -17.42 14.24
CA GLN A 59 3.31 -18.54 15.16
C GLN A 59 2.79 -18.20 16.57
N SER A 60 3.05 -16.99 17.05
CA SER A 60 2.57 -16.52 18.36
C SER A 60 1.04 -16.41 18.42
N ILE A 61 0.40 -16.06 17.30
CA ILE A 61 -1.07 -15.98 17.18
C ILE A 61 -1.72 -17.38 17.10
N LYS A 62 -1.00 -18.41 16.64
CA LYS A 62 -1.52 -19.78 16.46
C LYS A 62 -1.42 -20.68 17.71
N LYS A 63 -0.90 -20.18 18.84
CA LYS A 63 -0.75 -20.99 20.07
C LYS A 63 -2.13 -21.38 20.67
N PRO A 64 -2.22 -22.53 21.36
CA PRO A 64 -3.46 -23.02 21.97
C PRO A 64 -4.12 -22.01 22.92
N ASP A 65 -5.42 -22.17 23.11
CA ASP A 65 -6.22 -21.28 23.95
C ASP A 65 -5.70 -21.22 25.40
N GLY A 66 -5.50 -20.00 25.93
CA GLY A 66 -5.06 -19.76 27.32
C GLY A 66 -3.62 -19.28 27.54
N SER A 67 -2.74 -19.30 26.52
CA SER A 67 -1.38 -18.72 26.63
C SER A 67 -1.33 -17.25 26.17
N PRO A 68 -0.57 -16.36 26.83
CA PRO A 68 -0.36 -15.00 26.35
C PRO A 68 0.35 -15.00 25.00
N TRP A 69 0.01 -14.06 24.12
CA TRP A 69 0.76 -13.89 22.88
C TRP A 69 2.07 -13.19 23.18
N VAL A 70 3.18 -13.83 22.81
CA VAL A 70 4.52 -13.24 22.98
C VAL A 70 5.05 -12.89 21.61
N ILE A 71 5.22 -11.60 21.36
CA ILE A 71 5.83 -11.09 20.14
C ILE A 71 7.26 -10.72 20.47
N ALA A 72 8.21 -11.40 19.84
CA ALA A 72 9.63 -11.09 19.96
C ALA A 72 10.12 -10.49 18.64
N ALA A 73 10.89 -9.41 18.74
CA ALA A 73 11.54 -8.77 17.61
C ALA A 73 12.93 -8.26 18.00
N ASN A 74 13.91 -8.38 17.11
CA ASN A 74 15.22 -7.74 17.30
C ASN A 74 15.32 -6.40 16.55
N ALA A 75 16.39 -5.63 16.78
CA ALA A 75 16.56 -4.34 16.13
C ALA A 75 16.60 -4.44 14.59
N ASP A 76 17.20 -5.49 14.04
CA ASP A 76 17.30 -5.69 12.59
C ASP A 76 15.93 -5.97 11.96
N GLU A 77 15.07 -6.72 12.66
CA GLU A 77 13.68 -6.97 12.27
C GLU A 77 12.83 -5.70 12.30
N LEU A 78 12.99 -4.86 13.34
CA LEU A 78 12.32 -3.56 13.41
C LEU A 78 12.82 -2.59 12.32
N ASN A 79 14.13 -2.53 12.09
CA ASN A 79 14.73 -1.73 11.02
C ASN A 79 14.24 -2.19 9.64
N SER A 80 14.09 -3.50 9.45
CA SER A 80 13.57 -4.05 8.20
C SER A 80 12.10 -3.65 7.96
N ALA A 81 11.28 -3.60 9.01
CA ALA A 81 9.92 -3.07 8.91
C ALA A 81 9.91 -1.58 8.50
N PHE A 82 10.82 -0.75 9.05
CA PHE A 82 10.97 0.63 8.63
C PHE A 82 11.44 0.76 7.17
N HIS A 83 12.36 -0.09 6.73
CA HIS A 83 12.80 -0.12 5.33
C HIS A 83 11.65 -0.51 4.39
N LEU A 84 10.79 -1.46 4.75
CA LEU A 84 9.58 -1.74 3.98
C LEU A 84 8.63 -0.54 3.95
N ALA A 85 8.43 0.13 5.09
CA ALA A 85 7.59 1.34 5.15
C ALA A 85 8.13 2.49 4.28
N SER A 86 9.46 2.66 4.18
CA SER A 86 10.11 3.68 3.33
C SER A 86 9.78 3.54 1.83
N ARG A 87 9.39 2.34 1.40
CA ARG A 87 9.00 2.05 0.02
C ARG A 87 7.53 2.40 -0.26
N THR A 88 6.70 2.36 0.78
CA THR A 88 5.27 2.71 0.71
C THR A 88 5.04 4.19 0.97
N LEU A 89 5.88 4.82 1.79
CA LEU A 89 5.77 6.23 2.15
C LEU A 89 6.95 6.99 1.53
N PRO A 90 6.75 7.78 0.46
CA PRO A 90 7.83 8.45 -0.25
C PRO A 90 8.75 9.26 0.68
N GLY A 91 10.01 8.86 0.75
CA GLY A 91 11.03 9.54 1.53
C GLY A 91 10.98 9.32 3.04
N PHE A 92 10.02 8.54 3.55
CA PHE A 92 10.03 8.09 4.94
C PHE A 92 11.31 7.31 5.24
N GLN A 93 11.93 7.58 6.38
CA GLN A 93 13.04 6.81 6.93
C GLN A 93 12.76 6.51 8.38
N GLY A 94 13.16 5.32 8.82
CA GLY A 94 13.01 4.90 10.21
C GLY A 94 14.19 4.05 10.66
N ARG A 95 14.54 4.16 11.94
CA ARG A 95 15.58 3.37 12.58
C ARG A 95 15.16 3.05 14.01
N ALA A 96 15.30 1.80 14.41
CA ALA A 96 15.13 1.30 15.76
C ALA A 96 16.49 0.94 16.35
N GLU A 97 16.71 1.36 17.59
CA GLU A 97 17.84 0.97 18.41
C GLU A 97 17.31 0.33 19.70
N VAL A 98 17.60 -0.97 19.86
CA VAL A 98 17.13 -1.78 20.99
C VAL A 98 18.29 -1.98 21.96
N THR A 99 18.05 -1.66 23.22
CA THR A 99 19.00 -1.81 24.33
C THR A 99 18.29 -2.48 25.51
N ALA A 100 19.04 -3.01 26.49
CA ALA A 100 18.44 -3.51 27.73
C ALA A 100 17.65 -2.44 28.50
N SER A 101 17.98 -1.16 28.32
CA SER A 101 17.26 -0.02 28.91
C SER A 101 15.99 0.39 28.16
N GLY A 102 15.72 -0.16 26.97
CA GLY A 102 14.56 0.19 26.17
C GLY A 102 14.82 0.31 24.67
N LEU A 103 13.79 0.74 23.94
CA LEU A 103 13.80 0.97 22.50
C LEU A 103 13.74 2.47 22.21
N THR A 104 14.66 2.94 21.36
CA THR A 104 14.57 4.26 20.74
C THR A 104 14.27 4.10 19.25
N SER A 105 13.16 4.69 18.80
CA SER A 105 12.77 4.73 17.40
C SER A 105 12.91 6.16 16.86
N LEU A 106 13.69 6.31 15.80
CA LEU A 106 13.95 7.56 15.07
C LEU A 106 13.20 7.47 13.74
N MET A 107 12.49 8.53 13.36
CA MET A 107 11.73 8.59 12.12
C MET A 107 11.86 9.96 11.46
N THR A 108 11.90 9.99 10.14
CA THR A 108 11.96 11.21 9.33
C THR A 108 11.04 11.10 8.13
N VAL A 109 10.22 12.12 7.88
CA VAL A 109 9.39 12.25 6.67
C VAL A 109 9.65 13.60 6.00
N PRO A 110 10.04 13.64 4.71
CA PRO A 110 10.18 14.89 3.99
C PRO A 110 8.80 15.48 3.67
N VAL A 111 8.65 16.78 3.91
CA VAL A 111 7.45 17.55 3.63
C VAL A 111 7.84 18.71 2.71
N ARG A 112 7.17 18.85 1.58
CA ARG A 112 7.34 20.01 0.70
C ARG A 112 6.33 21.08 1.05
N LEU A 113 6.79 22.23 1.50
CA LEU A 113 5.96 23.37 1.86
C LEU A 113 6.47 24.61 1.13
N LEU A 114 5.59 25.28 0.37
CA LEU A 114 5.93 26.49 -0.41
C LEU A 114 7.16 26.32 -1.33
N GLY A 115 7.33 25.13 -1.91
CA GLY A 115 8.46 24.82 -2.80
C GLY A 115 9.80 24.55 -2.09
N GLN A 116 9.86 24.71 -0.76
CA GLN A 116 11.01 24.31 0.05
C GLN A 116 10.79 22.94 0.70
N GLN A 117 11.87 22.26 1.02
CA GLN A 117 11.85 20.95 1.64
C GLN A 117 12.14 21.07 3.14
N TYR A 118 11.21 20.53 3.92
CA TYR A 118 11.28 20.41 5.38
C TYR A 118 11.17 18.93 5.76
N TYR A 119 11.34 18.64 7.04
CA TYR A 119 11.33 17.29 7.58
C TYR A 119 10.50 17.24 8.85
N LEU A 120 9.55 16.31 8.91
CA LEU A 120 8.92 15.92 10.15
C LEU A 120 9.79 14.84 10.79
N ASN A 121 10.54 15.22 11.82
CA ASN A 121 11.36 14.29 12.59
C ASN A 121 10.64 13.86 13.84
N ALA A 122 10.65 12.57 14.14
CA ALA A 122 10.08 12.02 15.35
C ALA A 122 11.06 11.10 16.08
N THR A 123 11.06 11.16 17.40
CA THR A 123 11.79 10.24 18.28
C THR A 123 10.83 9.71 19.34
N VAL A 124 10.74 8.39 19.44
CA VAL A 124 9.92 7.69 20.43
C VAL A 124 10.84 6.87 21.31
N GLN A 125 10.70 7.02 22.63
CA GLN A 125 11.45 6.23 23.61
C GLN A 125 10.49 5.40 24.45
N ILE A 126 10.77 4.10 24.51
CA ILE A 126 9.95 3.09 25.20
C ILE A 126 10.86 2.37 26.19
N SER A 127 10.43 2.31 27.45
CA SER A 127 11.15 1.65 28.53
C SER A 127 10.53 0.29 28.88
N PRO A 128 11.29 -0.62 29.51
CA PRO A 128 10.75 -1.90 29.99
C PRO A 128 9.59 -1.68 30.96
N SER A 129 8.51 -2.45 30.82
CA SER A 129 7.37 -2.39 31.73
C SER A 129 6.85 -3.78 32.09
N SER A 130 6.58 -3.99 33.38
CA SER A 130 5.90 -5.19 33.91
C SER A 130 4.37 -5.03 33.91
N GLY A 131 3.85 -4.14 33.08
CA GLY A 131 2.44 -3.72 33.04
C GLY A 131 2.10 -3.10 31.67
N PRO A 132 1.13 -2.16 31.58
CA PRO A 132 0.78 -1.54 30.32
C PRO A 132 1.99 -0.87 29.66
N LEU A 133 1.92 -0.68 28.35
CA LEU A 133 2.97 -0.04 27.56
C LEU A 133 3.38 1.30 28.20
N GLN A 134 4.66 1.45 28.53
CA GLN A 134 5.20 2.72 29.01
C GLN A 134 6.01 3.38 27.91
N ILE A 135 5.53 4.55 27.48
CA ILE A 135 6.29 5.45 26.63
C ILE A 135 6.92 6.49 27.57
N ASP A 136 8.21 6.76 27.42
CA ASP A 136 8.88 7.76 28.26
C ASP A 136 8.54 9.16 27.72
N LYS A 137 8.84 9.36 26.43
CA LYS A 137 8.59 10.60 25.72
C LYS A 137 8.48 10.37 24.22
N VAL A 138 7.72 11.25 23.57
CA VAL A 138 7.64 11.38 22.12
C VAL A 138 8.05 12.79 21.74
N LYS A 139 9.11 12.92 20.95
CA LYS A 139 9.54 14.21 20.39
C LYS A 139 9.15 14.27 18.93
N ILE A 140 8.51 15.35 18.49
CA ILE A 140 8.16 15.63 17.10
C ILE A 140 8.61 17.06 16.78
N GLY A 141 9.61 17.21 15.91
CA GLY A 141 10.30 18.49 15.71
C GLY A 141 10.83 19.05 17.04
N MET A 142 10.35 20.23 17.42
CA MET A 142 10.65 20.88 18.70
C MET A 142 9.73 20.44 19.84
N LEU A 143 8.56 19.88 19.55
CA LEU A 143 7.55 19.50 20.54
C LEU A 143 7.96 18.20 21.25
N THR A 144 8.03 18.22 22.58
CA THR A 144 8.25 17.02 23.40
C THR A 144 7.00 16.72 24.22
N LEU A 145 6.37 15.58 23.94
CA LEU A 145 5.19 15.08 24.62
C LEU A 145 5.60 14.06 25.69
N PRO A 146 5.13 14.20 26.93
CA PRO A 146 5.19 13.14 27.93
C PRO A 146 4.47 11.89 27.41
N GLY A 147 5.00 10.69 27.68
CA GLY A 147 4.44 9.48 27.09
C GLY A 147 2.99 9.19 27.44
N GLY A 148 2.51 9.59 28.62
CA GLY A 148 1.08 9.51 28.96
C GLY A 148 0.19 10.31 28.00
N ALA A 149 0.59 11.54 27.65
CA ALA A 149 -0.13 12.36 26.68
C ALA A 149 -0.05 11.77 25.27
N ALA A 150 1.10 11.20 24.90
CA ALA A 150 1.25 10.50 23.63
C ALA A 150 0.32 9.27 23.53
N LEU A 151 0.23 8.47 24.59
CA LEU A 151 -0.68 7.32 24.66
C LEU A 151 -2.15 7.74 24.57
N THR A 152 -2.54 8.85 25.21
CA THR A 152 -3.89 9.40 25.07
C THR A 152 -4.18 9.81 23.63
N LEU A 153 -3.26 10.51 22.96
CA LEU A 153 -3.43 10.91 21.56
C LEU A 153 -3.56 9.69 20.64
N VAL A 154 -2.74 8.66 20.86
CA VAL A 154 -2.83 7.39 20.11
C VAL A 154 -4.18 6.72 20.35
N GLY A 155 -4.63 6.64 21.60
CA GLY A 155 -5.94 6.09 21.96
C GLY A 155 -7.10 6.84 21.30
N SER A 156 -7.08 8.18 21.36
CA SER A 156 -8.11 9.02 20.73
C SER A 156 -8.10 8.92 19.20
N ALA A 157 -6.92 8.84 18.59
CA ALA A 157 -6.82 8.62 17.14
C ALA A 157 -7.38 7.24 16.76
N ALA A 158 -7.10 6.21 17.55
CA ALA A 158 -7.65 4.88 17.37
C ALA A 158 -9.18 4.85 17.53
N ASP A 159 -9.72 5.55 18.52
CA ASP A 159 -11.17 5.66 18.73
C ASP A 159 -11.88 6.39 17.58
N GLN A 160 -11.25 7.44 17.04
CA GLN A 160 -11.77 8.19 15.90
C GLN A 160 -11.80 7.35 14.63
N MET A 161 -10.83 6.45 14.45
CA MET A 161 -10.75 5.57 13.29
C MET A 161 -11.65 4.34 13.43
N TRP A 162 -11.55 3.62 14.55
CA TRP A 162 -12.15 2.28 14.69
C TRP A 162 -13.37 2.22 15.60
N GLY A 163 -13.79 3.35 16.17
CA GLY A 163 -14.93 3.46 17.06
C GLY A 163 -14.52 3.62 18.52
N ALA A 164 -15.36 4.31 19.29
CA ALA A 164 -15.11 4.67 20.66
C ALA A 164 -14.77 3.46 21.55
N GLY A 165 -13.67 3.56 22.30
CA GLY A 165 -13.20 2.53 23.24
C GLY A 165 -12.14 1.58 22.66
N THR A 166 -11.99 1.52 21.34
CA THR A 166 -11.03 0.62 20.67
C THR A 166 -9.58 0.95 21.04
N GLY A 167 -9.23 2.22 21.15
CA GLY A 167 -7.89 2.66 21.50
C GLY A 167 -7.48 2.22 22.90
N ALA A 168 -8.39 2.37 23.87
CA ALA A 168 -8.17 1.91 25.23
C ALA A 168 -8.05 0.38 25.31
N GLU A 169 -8.89 -0.36 24.57
CA GLU A 169 -8.81 -1.81 24.50
C GLU A 169 -7.47 -2.30 23.91
N LEU A 170 -6.98 -1.67 22.82
CA LEU A 170 -5.70 -2.02 22.19
C LEU A 170 -4.51 -1.78 23.11
N LEU A 171 -4.47 -0.64 23.79
CA LEU A 171 -3.40 -0.32 24.74
C LEU A 171 -3.42 -1.27 25.96
N ALA A 172 -4.60 -1.67 26.41
CA ALA A 172 -4.78 -2.61 27.51
C ALA A 172 -4.40 -4.06 27.14
N MET A 173 -4.21 -4.38 25.85
CA MET A 173 -3.70 -5.69 25.45
C MET A 173 -2.27 -5.89 25.90
N VAL A 174 -1.46 -4.83 25.97
CA VAL A 174 -0.04 -4.93 26.36
C VAL A 174 0.05 -5.26 27.85
N ARG A 175 0.49 -6.48 28.15
CA ARG A 175 0.68 -6.98 29.51
C ARG A 175 2.07 -6.62 30.05
N SER A 176 3.10 -6.81 29.23
CA SER A 176 4.46 -6.45 29.58
C SER A 176 5.30 -6.20 28.33
N VAL A 177 6.33 -5.37 28.49
CA VAL A 177 7.36 -5.13 27.48
C VAL A 177 8.71 -5.35 28.15
N GLN A 178 9.44 -6.35 27.69
CA GLN A 178 10.75 -6.72 28.18
C GLN A 178 11.79 -6.45 27.10
N PHE A 179 12.97 -6.00 27.53
CA PHE A 179 14.09 -5.74 26.64
C PHE A 179 15.29 -6.55 27.09
N GLU A 180 15.92 -7.24 26.13
CA GLU A 180 17.19 -7.95 26.26
C GLU A 180 18.22 -7.31 25.32
N GLU A 181 19.48 -7.76 25.36
CA GLU A 181 20.51 -7.24 24.45
C GLU A 181 20.10 -7.51 22.98
N ASN A 182 19.62 -6.45 22.32
CA ASN A 182 19.11 -6.43 20.94
C ASN A 182 17.75 -7.10 20.69
N GLU A 183 16.95 -7.44 21.72
CA GLU A 183 15.63 -8.06 21.54
C GLU A 183 14.56 -7.34 22.38
N VAL A 184 13.37 -7.14 21.81
CA VAL A 184 12.17 -6.70 22.52
C VAL A 184 11.14 -7.83 22.53
N LYS A 185 10.61 -8.13 23.71
CA LYS A 185 9.53 -9.10 23.93
C LYS A 185 8.30 -8.37 24.45
N VAL A 186 7.22 -8.43 23.69
CA VAL A 186 5.92 -7.85 24.06
C VAL A 186 4.96 -8.99 24.36
N GLU A 187 4.49 -9.05 25.61
CA GLU A 187 3.42 -9.97 25.99
C GLU A 187 2.07 -9.28 25.86
N LEU A 188 1.13 -9.93 25.19
CA LEU A 188 -0.23 -9.44 24.98
C LEU A 188 -1.25 -10.37 25.65
N ASN A 189 -2.23 -9.77 26.30
CA ASN A 189 -3.45 -10.44 26.74
C ASN A 189 -4.36 -10.68 25.53
N LYS A 190 -4.83 -11.92 25.37
CA LYS A 190 -5.82 -12.27 24.34
C LYS A 190 -7.19 -11.75 24.80
N PRO A 191 -7.80 -10.76 24.11
CA PRO A 191 -9.12 -10.29 24.50
C PRO A 191 -10.17 -11.36 24.19
N SER A 192 -11.07 -11.61 25.13
CA SER A 192 -12.20 -12.53 24.94
C SER A 192 -13.07 -12.06 23.77
N GLY A 193 -13.12 -12.84 22.69
CA GLY A 193 -13.88 -12.51 21.48
C GLY A 193 -13.14 -11.69 20.41
N TRP A 194 -11.84 -11.40 20.62
CA TRP A 194 -10.99 -10.80 19.60
C TRP A 194 -10.69 -11.81 18.49
N ASN A 195 -11.00 -11.44 17.26
CA ASN A 195 -10.67 -12.21 16.08
C ASN A 195 -9.84 -11.30 15.17
N LEU A 196 -8.69 -11.79 14.71
CA LEU A 196 -7.85 -11.12 13.72
C LEU A 196 -8.65 -10.72 12.46
N GLN A 197 -9.69 -11.49 12.16
CA GLN A 197 -10.62 -11.21 11.07
C GLN A 197 -11.48 -9.97 11.33
N LYS A 198 -11.94 -9.73 12.56
CA LYS A 198 -12.67 -8.49 12.92
C LYS A 198 -11.79 -7.25 12.82
N LEU A 199 -10.52 -7.34 13.24
CA LEU A 199 -9.55 -6.23 13.10
C LEU A 199 -9.21 -5.97 11.63
N LYS A 200 -9.08 -7.03 10.82
CA LYS A 200 -8.91 -6.88 9.37
C LYS A 200 -10.14 -6.24 8.75
N GLU A 201 -11.34 -6.70 9.08
CA GLU A 201 -12.61 -6.15 8.58
C GLU A 201 -12.81 -4.69 9.00
N SER A 202 -12.45 -4.33 10.25
CA SER A 202 -12.55 -2.95 10.74
C SER A 202 -11.48 -2.02 10.15
N GLY A 203 -10.24 -2.46 10.02
CA GLY A 203 -9.20 -1.70 9.32
C GLY A 203 -9.57 -1.44 7.86
N LEU A 204 -10.21 -2.42 7.23
CA LEU A 204 -10.64 -2.34 5.84
C LEU A 204 -11.90 -1.48 5.67
N SER A 205 -12.82 -1.45 6.64
CA SER A 205 -13.94 -0.50 6.62
C SER A 205 -13.50 0.95 6.76
N VAL A 206 -12.50 1.24 7.60
CA VAL A 206 -11.94 2.60 7.74
C VAL A 206 -11.25 3.03 6.46
N TYR A 207 -10.42 2.16 5.88
CA TYR A 207 -9.84 2.39 4.57
C TYR A 207 -10.93 2.67 3.53
N ARG A 208 -11.97 1.85 3.49
CA ARG A 208 -13.10 2.03 2.58
C ARG A 208 -13.82 3.37 2.79
N ASP A 209 -14.08 3.80 4.01
CA ASP A 209 -14.82 5.04 4.25
C ASP A 209 -13.98 6.30 3.96
N LEU A 210 -12.65 6.20 4.08
CA LEU A 210 -11.72 7.27 3.70
C LEU A 210 -11.47 7.37 2.18
N PHE A 211 -11.54 6.23 1.46
CA PHE A 211 -11.08 6.13 0.07
C PHE A 211 -12.16 5.71 -0.95
N SER A 212 -13.38 5.35 -0.53
CA SER A 212 -14.48 4.98 -1.44
C SER A 212 -15.72 5.87 -1.24
N SER A 213 -16.31 6.34 -2.33
CA SER A 213 -17.60 7.05 -2.31
C SER A 213 -18.77 6.12 -2.66
N PRO A 214 -20.01 6.40 -2.21
CA PRO A 214 -21.19 5.61 -2.60
C PRO A 214 -21.38 5.50 -4.12
N GLN A 215 -21.03 6.56 -4.86
CA GLN A 215 -21.08 6.58 -6.32
C GLN A 215 -20.06 5.60 -6.93
N GLN A 216 -18.83 5.58 -6.40
CA GLN A 216 -17.78 4.69 -6.88
C GLN A 216 -18.15 3.22 -6.65
N ARG A 217 -18.78 2.88 -5.52
CA ARG A 217 -19.30 1.53 -5.25
C ARG A 217 -20.33 1.11 -6.30
N ALA A 218 -21.25 2.00 -6.66
CA ALA A 218 -22.26 1.75 -7.69
C ALA A 218 -21.62 1.55 -9.08
N ASP A 219 -20.61 2.35 -9.42
CA ASP A 219 -19.87 2.20 -10.68
C ASP A 219 -19.08 0.87 -10.70
N ILE A 220 -18.47 0.44 -9.60
CA ILE A 220 -17.77 -0.85 -9.49
C ILE A 220 -18.74 -2.02 -9.62
N GLU A 221 -19.91 -1.97 -8.98
CA GLU A 221 -20.97 -2.98 -9.15
C GLU A 221 -21.39 -3.09 -10.62
N PHE A 222 -21.62 -1.96 -11.28
CA PHE A 222 -21.99 -1.92 -12.69
C PHE A 222 -20.96 -2.65 -13.58
N TYR A 223 -19.68 -2.34 -13.45
CA TYR A 223 -18.63 -3.01 -14.23
C TYR A 223 -18.42 -4.48 -13.83
N TYR A 224 -18.61 -4.80 -12.55
CA TYR A 224 -18.50 -6.17 -12.06
C TYR A 224 -19.57 -7.07 -12.70
N GLN A 225 -20.80 -6.59 -12.84
CA GLN A 225 -21.87 -7.32 -13.52
C GLN A 225 -21.57 -7.55 -15.00
N ILE A 226 -21.02 -6.55 -15.71
CA ILE A 226 -20.60 -6.71 -17.11
C ILE A 226 -19.49 -7.77 -17.23
N ALA A 227 -18.49 -7.73 -16.35
CA ALA A 227 -17.40 -8.69 -16.33
C ALA A 227 -17.89 -10.11 -16.01
N LEU A 228 -18.85 -10.25 -15.09
CA LEU A 228 -19.50 -11.53 -14.77
C LEU A 228 -20.30 -12.09 -15.96
N GLU A 229 -21.07 -11.25 -16.64
CA GLU A 229 -21.85 -11.66 -17.79
C GLU A 229 -20.93 -12.13 -18.94
N HIS A 230 -19.84 -11.39 -19.18
CA HIS A 230 -18.79 -11.80 -20.13
C HIS A 230 -18.18 -13.14 -19.74
N ALA A 231 -17.83 -13.33 -18.46
CA ALA A 231 -17.32 -14.60 -17.94
C ALA A 231 -18.28 -15.78 -18.17
N GLY A 232 -19.59 -15.58 -18.00
CA GLY A 232 -20.60 -16.63 -18.23
C GLY A 232 -20.74 -17.05 -19.69
N ARG A 233 -20.35 -16.19 -20.64
CA ARG A 233 -20.38 -16.48 -22.09
C ARG A 233 -19.14 -17.22 -22.59
N GLN A 234 -18.05 -17.24 -21.84
CA GLN A 234 -16.78 -17.84 -22.27
C GLN A 234 -16.77 -19.35 -22.02
N GLN A 235 -16.49 -20.13 -23.08
CA GLN A 235 -16.22 -21.56 -22.94
C GLN A 235 -14.70 -21.77 -22.77
N GLY A 236 -14.24 -21.76 -21.51
CA GLY A 236 -12.85 -22.10 -21.17
C GLY A 236 -11.99 -20.89 -20.78
N SER A 237 -10.72 -20.91 -21.19
CA SER A 237 -9.75 -19.88 -20.79
C SER A 237 -9.86 -18.65 -21.68
N ALA A 238 -10.09 -17.48 -21.09
CA ALA A 238 -10.16 -16.20 -21.81
C ALA A 238 -8.90 -15.35 -21.58
N SER A 239 -8.54 -14.49 -22.54
CA SER A 239 -7.50 -13.47 -22.34
C SER A 239 -8.04 -12.31 -21.51
N LEU A 240 -7.21 -11.78 -20.62
CA LEU A 240 -7.51 -10.56 -19.86
C LEU A 240 -7.89 -9.38 -20.78
N VAL A 241 -7.34 -9.32 -21.99
CA VAL A 241 -7.62 -8.25 -22.96
C VAL A 241 -9.10 -8.19 -23.33
N SER A 242 -9.76 -9.35 -23.45
CA SER A 242 -11.20 -9.39 -23.77
C SER A 242 -12.05 -8.71 -22.69
N TYR A 243 -11.65 -8.82 -21.42
CA TYR A 243 -12.30 -8.16 -20.29
C TYR A 243 -11.99 -6.65 -20.27
N LEU A 244 -10.73 -6.28 -20.47
CA LEU A 244 -10.35 -4.86 -20.56
C LEU A 244 -11.11 -4.17 -21.68
N GLN A 245 -11.22 -4.82 -22.83
CA GLN A 245 -11.91 -4.27 -23.98
C GLN A 245 -13.39 -4.01 -23.69
N ILE A 246 -14.13 -5.01 -23.20
CA ILE A 246 -15.56 -4.83 -22.94
C ILE A 246 -15.83 -3.78 -21.86
N LEU A 247 -15.01 -3.71 -20.81
CA LEU A 247 -15.20 -2.72 -19.75
C LEU A 247 -14.83 -1.30 -20.18
N PHE A 248 -13.73 -1.12 -20.91
CA PHE A 248 -13.31 0.22 -21.36
C PHE A 248 -14.17 0.75 -22.52
N GLN A 249 -14.79 -0.13 -23.32
CA GLN A 249 -15.85 0.27 -24.24
C GLN A 249 -17.07 0.83 -23.50
N GLN A 250 -17.47 0.19 -22.40
CA GLN A 250 -18.56 0.69 -21.56
C GLN A 250 -18.19 1.99 -20.83
N ALA A 251 -16.94 2.13 -20.39
CA ALA A 251 -16.41 3.39 -19.85
C ALA A 251 -16.44 4.53 -20.87
N ALA A 252 -16.13 4.28 -22.14
CA ALA A 252 -16.24 5.28 -23.19
C ALA A 252 -17.69 5.76 -23.38
N ILE A 253 -18.66 4.84 -23.36
CA ILE A 253 -20.09 5.17 -23.49
C ILE A 253 -20.53 6.08 -22.34
N ARG A 254 -20.16 5.75 -21.10
CA ARG A 254 -20.53 6.54 -19.91
C ARG A 254 -19.82 7.88 -19.84
N SER A 255 -18.60 7.96 -20.34
CA SER A 255 -17.79 9.18 -20.39
C SER A 255 -18.16 10.10 -21.55
N ALA A 256 -18.97 9.65 -22.52
CA ALA A 256 -19.33 10.43 -23.70
C ALA A 256 -20.17 11.68 -23.35
N ALA A 257 -21.04 11.58 -22.34
CA ALA A 257 -21.87 12.69 -21.89
C ALA A 257 -21.14 13.66 -20.95
N ASP A 258 -20.19 13.13 -20.17
CA ASP A 258 -19.37 13.90 -19.24
C ASP A 258 -17.93 13.36 -19.24
N PRO A 259 -17.02 13.97 -20.01
CA PRO A 259 -15.61 13.60 -20.04
C PRO A 259 -14.95 13.61 -18.65
N SER A 260 -15.42 14.45 -17.70
CA SER A 260 -14.80 14.59 -16.38
C SER A 260 -14.86 13.30 -15.56
N VAL A 261 -15.81 12.39 -15.86
CA VAL A 261 -15.93 11.12 -15.14
C VAL A 261 -15.01 10.02 -15.67
N ALA A 262 -14.32 10.22 -16.81
CA ALA A 262 -13.55 9.17 -17.48
C ALA A 262 -12.52 8.48 -16.58
N THR A 263 -11.82 9.24 -15.75
CA THR A 263 -10.86 8.70 -14.77
C THR A 263 -11.56 7.78 -13.76
N ARG A 264 -12.72 8.18 -13.25
CA ARG A 264 -13.51 7.39 -12.28
C ARG A 264 -14.05 6.12 -12.92
N GLU A 265 -14.60 6.21 -14.12
CA GLU A 265 -15.12 5.06 -14.87
C GLU A 265 -14.01 4.02 -15.12
N ASN A 266 -12.82 4.46 -15.53
CA ASN A 266 -11.67 3.57 -15.73
C ASN A 266 -11.18 2.94 -14.41
N GLN A 267 -11.13 3.72 -13.33
CA GLN A 267 -10.79 3.22 -12.00
C GLN A 267 -11.77 2.14 -11.53
N SER A 268 -13.08 2.40 -11.67
CA SER A 268 -14.14 1.47 -11.29
C SER A 268 -14.10 0.18 -12.11
N ALA A 269 -13.85 0.27 -13.43
CA ALA A 269 -13.68 -0.90 -14.28
C ALA A 269 -12.50 -1.78 -13.85
N LEU A 270 -11.36 -1.17 -13.52
CA LEU A 270 -10.18 -1.89 -13.04
C LEU A 270 -10.38 -2.55 -11.67
N LEU A 271 -11.03 -1.84 -10.74
CA LEU A 271 -11.39 -2.38 -9.43
C LEU A 271 -12.42 -3.50 -9.54
N ALA A 272 -13.38 -3.42 -10.47
CA ALA A 272 -14.30 -4.52 -10.76
C ALA A 272 -13.58 -5.78 -11.26
N LEU A 273 -12.55 -5.63 -12.12
CA LEU A 273 -11.72 -6.77 -12.54
C LEU A 273 -10.89 -7.34 -11.38
N ALA A 274 -10.37 -6.48 -10.50
CA ALA A 274 -9.71 -6.91 -9.28
C ALA A 274 -10.66 -7.68 -8.36
N GLN A 275 -11.92 -7.25 -8.27
CA GLN A 275 -12.95 -7.93 -7.51
C GLN A 275 -13.35 -9.27 -8.13
N LEU A 276 -13.35 -9.42 -9.46
CA LEU A 276 -13.70 -10.66 -10.15
C LEU A 276 -12.54 -11.67 -10.20
N LEU A 277 -11.36 -11.19 -10.60
CA LEU A 277 -10.19 -12.00 -10.93
C LEU A 277 -9.16 -12.06 -9.79
N GLY A 278 -9.29 -11.18 -8.81
CA GLY A 278 -8.46 -11.21 -7.60
C GLY A 278 -8.68 -12.49 -6.81
N GLY A 279 -7.63 -13.00 -6.20
CA GLY A 279 -7.72 -14.06 -5.18
C GLY A 279 -8.37 -13.53 -3.89
N GLN A 280 -8.58 -14.41 -2.92
CA GLN A 280 -9.30 -14.10 -1.68
C GLN A 280 -8.77 -12.84 -0.96
N ASN A 281 -7.46 -12.58 -1.03
CA ASN A 281 -6.83 -11.43 -0.37
C ASN A 281 -7.10 -10.08 -1.05
N LEU A 282 -7.18 -10.03 -2.39
CA LEU A 282 -7.54 -8.79 -3.11
C LEU A 282 -9.03 -8.52 -3.05
N GLN A 283 -9.83 -9.59 -3.08
CA GLN A 283 -11.27 -9.49 -2.87
C GLN A 283 -11.59 -8.83 -1.54
N LEU A 284 -10.80 -9.08 -0.49
CA LEU A 284 -10.99 -8.40 0.78
C LEU A 284 -10.75 -6.89 0.65
N LEU A 285 -9.73 -6.44 -0.09
CA LEU A 285 -9.39 -5.03 -0.29
C LEU A 285 -10.36 -4.27 -1.21
N VAL A 286 -10.97 -4.97 -2.18
CA VAL A 286 -11.86 -4.41 -3.21
C VAL A 286 -13.32 -4.83 -2.99
N ASN A 287 -13.65 -5.40 -1.83
CA ASN A 287 -14.98 -5.96 -1.50
C ASN A 287 -16.06 -4.87 -1.31
N GLU A 288 -16.31 -4.11 -2.35
CA GLU A 288 -17.40 -3.14 -2.41
C GLU A 288 -18.73 -3.79 -2.84
N VAL A 289 -18.65 -5.01 -3.39
CA VAL A 289 -19.74 -5.75 -4.04
C VAL A 289 -19.79 -7.18 -3.53
N LYS A 290 -20.92 -7.60 -2.95
CA LYS A 290 -21.12 -8.99 -2.50
C LYS A 290 -21.14 -9.92 -3.72
N ARG A 291 -20.17 -10.83 -3.81
CA ARG A 291 -20.23 -11.90 -4.82
C ARG A 291 -21.50 -12.75 -4.61
N PRO A 292 -22.26 -13.03 -5.69
CA PRO A 292 -23.33 -14.02 -5.62
C PRO A 292 -22.75 -15.38 -5.22
N SER A 293 -23.38 -16.03 -4.24
CA SER A 293 -22.98 -17.37 -3.80
C SER A 293 -23.01 -18.36 -4.97
N GLY A 294 -21.92 -19.11 -5.19
CA GLY A 294 -21.86 -20.20 -6.17
C GLY A 294 -21.24 -19.85 -7.54
N VAL A 295 -20.81 -18.60 -7.78
CA VAL A 295 -20.11 -18.24 -9.02
C VAL A 295 -18.64 -18.69 -8.96
N LYS A 296 -18.24 -19.61 -9.85
CA LYS A 296 -16.84 -20.01 -10.02
C LYS A 296 -16.05 -18.87 -10.67
N ALA A 297 -14.85 -18.58 -10.16
CA ALA A 297 -13.98 -17.59 -10.76
C ALA A 297 -13.64 -18.00 -12.21
N PRO A 298 -13.78 -17.10 -13.20
CA PRO A 298 -13.45 -17.43 -14.58
C PRO A 298 -11.96 -17.73 -14.74
N ARG A 299 -11.63 -18.60 -15.68
CA ARG A 299 -10.24 -18.88 -16.03
C ARG A 299 -9.77 -17.79 -17.00
N VAL A 300 -9.14 -16.75 -16.46
CA VAL A 300 -8.57 -15.66 -17.25
C VAL A 300 -7.05 -15.76 -17.23
N THR A 301 -6.42 -15.43 -18.35
CA THR A 301 -4.96 -15.52 -18.52
C THR A 301 -4.40 -14.26 -19.14
N LEU A 302 -3.11 -14.02 -18.88
CA LEU A 302 -2.28 -13.04 -19.58
C LEU A 302 -1.04 -13.78 -20.08
N ALA A 303 -0.72 -13.66 -21.36
CA ALA A 303 0.34 -14.43 -22.02
C ALA A 303 0.22 -15.95 -21.77
N ARG A 304 -1.03 -16.44 -21.78
CA ARG A 304 -1.46 -17.83 -21.48
C ARG A 304 -1.21 -18.30 -20.04
N ARG A 305 -0.92 -17.38 -19.11
CA ARG A 305 -0.64 -17.67 -17.69
C ARG A 305 -1.67 -17.00 -16.76
N PRO A 306 -2.39 -17.75 -15.90
CA PRO A 306 -3.31 -17.16 -14.92
C PRO A 306 -2.61 -16.33 -13.84
N ASP A 307 -1.41 -16.75 -13.44
CA ASP A 307 -0.58 -16.07 -12.45
C ASP A 307 -0.14 -14.68 -12.95
N LEU A 308 0.26 -14.53 -14.23
CA LEU A 308 0.59 -13.22 -14.79
C LEU A 308 -0.62 -12.28 -14.86
N GLN A 309 -1.81 -12.83 -15.13
CA GLN A 309 -3.05 -12.05 -15.05
C GLN A 309 -3.27 -11.54 -13.62
N GLN A 310 -3.03 -12.38 -12.61
CA GLN A 310 -3.13 -11.97 -11.23
C GLN A 310 -2.14 -10.85 -10.94
N HIS A 311 -0.84 -11.03 -11.18
CA HIS A 311 0.17 -9.99 -10.98
C HIS A 311 -0.23 -8.63 -11.60
N PHE A 312 -0.66 -8.65 -12.88
CA PHE A 312 -1.14 -7.46 -13.55
C PHE A 312 -2.31 -6.77 -12.82
N ILE A 313 -3.38 -7.51 -12.52
CA ILE A 313 -4.60 -6.95 -11.91
C ILE A 313 -4.37 -6.52 -10.46
N TYR A 314 -3.61 -7.30 -9.68
CA TYR A 314 -3.24 -6.97 -8.31
C TYR A 314 -2.44 -5.67 -8.26
N SER A 315 -1.40 -5.56 -9.08
CA SER A 315 -0.54 -4.38 -9.10
C SER A 315 -1.25 -3.14 -9.63
N ALA A 316 -2.16 -3.29 -10.60
CA ALA A 316 -3.07 -2.23 -11.05
C ALA A 316 -3.99 -1.76 -9.92
N ALA A 317 -4.66 -2.68 -9.23
CA ALA A 317 -5.59 -2.36 -8.13
C ALA A 317 -4.87 -1.68 -6.96
N ILE A 318 -3.73 -2.22 -6.52
CA ILE A 318 -2.90 -1.60 -5.48
C ILE A 318 -2.52 -0.17 -5.89
N HIS A 319 -2.14 0.06 -7.15
CA HIS A 319 -1.82 1.41 -7.63
C HIS A 319 -3.01 2.38 -7.55
N LEU A 320 -4.24 1.91 -7.79
CA LEU A 320 -5.45 2.75 -7.70
C LEU A 320 -5.87 3.02 -6.25
N LEU A 321 -5.59 2.06 -5.36
CA LEU A 321 -5.92 2.12 -3.94
C LEU A 321 -4.86 2.87 -3.10
N THR A 322 -3.64 2.96 -3.60
CA THR A 322 -2.52 3.63 -2.92
C THR A 322 -2.14 4.91 -3.66
N SER A 323 -1.47 5.85 -2.98
CA SER A 323 -0.94 7.03 -3.68
C SER A 323 0.02 6.62 -4.81
N HIS A 324 0.07 7.39 -5.91
CA HIS A 324 0.61 7.02 -7.23
C HIS A 324 2.05 6.45 -7.34
N ASN A 325 2.81 6.34 -6.24
CA ASN A 325 4.22 5.86 -6.22
C ASN A 325 4.46 4.52 -5.49
N VAL A 326 3.45 3.90 -4.88
CA VAL A 326 3.65 2.73 -4.00
C VAL A 326 3.79 1.39 -4.73
N SER A 327 3.02 1.19 -5.81
CA SER A 327 2.77 -0.16 -6.35
C SER A 327 3.99 -0.88 -6.95
N ASN A 328 4.89 -0.18 -7.67
CA ASN A 328 6.08 -0.81 -8.24
C ASN A 328 6.98 -1.44 -7.17
N THR A 329 7.05 -0.79 -6.00
CA THR A 329 7.94 -1.22 -4.92
C THR A 329 7.35 -2.37 -4.10
N VAL A 330 6.03 -2.49 -4.06
CA VAL A 330 5.33 -3.62 -3.43
C VAL A 330 5.53 -4.90 -4.25
N GLY A 331 5.47 -4.82 -5.59
CA GLY A 331 5.78 -5.95 -6.47
C GLY A 331 7.22 -6.43 -6.30
N GLU A 332 8.20 -5.53 -6.35
CA GLU A 332 9.62 -5.87 -6.13
C GLU A 332 9.88 -6.49 -4.74
N ALA A 333 9.21 -5.99 -3.69
CA ALA A 333 9.31 -6.55 -2.34
C ALA A 333 8.70 -7.95 -2.25
N LYS A 334 7.58 -8.22 -2.94
CA LYS A 334 6.98 -9.55 -3.02
C LYS A 334 7.92 -10.54 -3.72
N GLU A 335 8.45 -10.17 -4.88
CA GLU A 335 9.34 -11.04 -5.66
C GLU A 335 10.60 -11.40 -4.86
N LEU A 336 11.13 -10.46 -4.08
CA LEU A 336 12.21 -10.74 -3.13
C LEU A 336 11.79 -11.72 -2.03
N LEU A 337 10.59 -11.59 -1.47
CA LEU A 337 10.07 -12.52 -0.46
C LEU A 337 9.87 -13.95 -1.00
N ASP A 338 9.47 -14.08 -2.26
CA ASP A 338 9.27 -15.36 -2.94
C ASP A 338 10.59 -16.08 -3.28
N SER A 339 11.72 -15.36 -3.29
CA SER A 339 13.06 -15.92 -3.53
C SER A 339 13.63 -16.79 -2.38
N ILE A 340 13.08 -16.67 -1.17
CA ILE A 340 13.57 -17.34 0.06
C ILE A 340 13.11 -18.81 0.13
N LYS A 341 13.87 -19.69 0.80
CA LYS A 341 13.54 -21.13 1.01
C LYS A 341 12.05 -21.36 1.31
N GLY A 342 11.39 -22.13 0.43
CA GLY A 342 9.97 -22.48 0.49
C GLY A 342 9.03 -21.63 -0.37
N GLY A 343 9.53 -20.59 -1.06
CA GLY A 343 8.81 -19.82 -2.09
C GLY A 343 9.07 -20.31 -3.52
N SER A 344 8.45 -19.65 -4.51
CA SER A 344 8.57 -19.99 -5.94
C SER A 344 9.87 -19.52 -6.60
N GLY A 345 10.64 -18.63 -5.95
CA GLY A 345 11.80 -17.96 -6.55
C GLY A 345 11.44 -16.56 -7.09
N PHE A 346 12.42 -15.66 -7.17
CA PHE A 346 12.28 -14.35 -7.80
C PHE A 346 12.01 -14.49 -9.30
N SER A 347 11.03 -13.75 -9.83
CA SER A 347 10.63 -13.83 -11.23
C SER A 347 10.59 -12.47 -11.93
N PHE A 348 11.47 -12.27 -12.91
CA PHE A 348 11.40 -11.08 -13.78
C PHE A 348 10.18 -11.11 -14.71
N VAL A 349 9.58 -12.29 -14.92
CA VAL A 349 8.33 -12.44 -15.67
C VAL A 349 7.15 -11.90 -14.85
N ASP A 350 7.15 -12.17 -13.54
CA ASP A 350 6.11 -11.69 -12.64
C ASP A 350 6.28 -10.19 -12.38
N LEU A 351 7.53 -9.72 -12.22
CA LEU A 351 7.85 -8.28 -12.20
C LEU A 351 7.40 -7.55 -13.48
N LEU A 352 7.53 -8.19 -14.66
CA LEU A 352 7.03 -7.63 -15.91
C LEU A 352 5.49 -7.47 -15.85
N ALA A 353 4.76 -8.46 -15.33
CA ALA A 353 3.31 -8.39 -15.12
C ALA A 353 2.91 -7.30 -14.15
N ASP A 354 3.60 -7.18 -13.03
CA ASP A 354 3.36 -6.13 -12.04
C ASP A 354 3.53 -4.73 -12.64
N ARG A 355 4.66 -4.48 -13.30
CA ARG A 355 4.95 -3.18 -13.93
C ARG A 355 3.97 -2.85 -15.05
N ALA A 356 3.55 -3.84 -15.85
CA ALA A 356 2.54 -3.64 -16.87
C ALA A 356 1.19 -3.21 -16.27
N GLY A 357 0.78 -3.86 -15.18
CA GLY A 357 -0.44 -3.51 -14.43
C GLY A 357 -0.38 -2.08 -13.86
N VAL A 358 0.73 -1.71 -13.22
CA VAL A 358 0.91 -0.35 -12.68
C VAL A 358 0.89 0.70 -13.78
N ARG A 359 1.65 0.50 -14.87
CA ARG A 359 1.66 1.44 -16.00
C ARG A 359 0.29 1.59 -16.62
N PHE A 360 -0.45 0.49 -16.73
CA PHE A 360 -1.80 0.53 -17.27
C PHE A 360 -2.74 1.34 -16.39
N ALA A 361 -2.78 1.05 -15.08
CA ALA A 361 -3.61 1.77 -14.14
C ALA A 361 -3.27 3.27 -14.09
N ARG A 362 -1.97 3.60 -14.14
CA ARG A 362 -1.50 4.99 -14.21
C ARG A 362 -1.98 5.67 -15.49
N LEU A 363 -1.76 5.06 -16.65
CA LEU A 363 -2.20 5.63 -17.93
C LEU A 363 -3.73 5.79 -17.97
N ALA A 364 -4.48 4.82 -17.45
CA ALA A 364 -5.93 4.86 -17.43
C ALA A 364 -6.51 5.94 -16.50
N THR A 365 -5.73 6.48 -15.56
CA THR A 365 -6.23 7.39 -14.51
C THR A 365 -5.42 8.67 -14.32
N ALA A 366 -4.35 8.90 -15.09
CA ALA A 366 -3.46 10.06 -14.92
C ALA A 366 -4.14 11.42 -15.12
N SER A 367 -5.05 11.51 -16.08
CA SER A 367 -5.84 12.71 -16.39
C SER A 367 -7.08 12.31 -17.17
N THR A 368 -8.06 13.22 -17.28
CA THR A 368 -9.24 13.01 -18.13
C THR A 368 -8.85 12.70 -19.58
N ALA A 369 -7.90 13.43 -20.16
CA ALA A 369 -7.43 13.20 -21.53
C ALA A 369 -6.79 11.80 -21.67
N SER A 370 -5.92 11.42 -20.73
CA SER A 370 -5.29 10.10 -20.70
C SER A 370 -6.33 8.97 -20.56
N ALA A 371 -7.31 9.15 -19.66
CA ALA A 371 -8.38 8.19 -19.44
C ALA A 371 -9.21 7.95 -20.70
N ILE A 372 -9.58 9.03 -21.40
CA ILE A 372 -10.32 8.97 -22.67
C ILE A 372 -9.48 8.30 -23.76
N ALA A 373 -8.18 8.59 -23.83
CA ALA A 373 -7.31 8.00 -24.83
C ALA A 373 -7.18 6.47 -24.65
N VAL A 374 -7.14 5.98 -23.39
CA VAL A 374 -7.20 4.54 -23.10
C VAL A 374 -8.57 3.94 -23.46
N GLN A 375 -9.67 4.64 -23.18
CA GLN A 375 -11.02 4.21 -23.60
C GLN A 375 -11.14 4.10 -25.13
N GLN A 376 -10.56 5.06 -25.86
CA GLN A 376 -10.49 5.08 -27.32
C GLN A 376 -9.65 3.93 -27.86
N PHE A 377 -8.52 3.62 -27.21
CA PHE A 377 -7.70 2.47 -27.56
C PHE A 377 -8.53 1.18 -27.61
N PHE A 378 -9.40 0.94 -26.64
CA PHE A 378 -10.25 -0.26 -26.60
C PHE A 378 -11.52 -0.23 -27.47
N GLN A 379 -11.76 0.81 -28.28
CA GLN A 379 -12.91 0.83 -29.20
C GLN A 379 -12.80 -0.19 -30.34
N GLN A 380 -11.57 -0.65 -30.63
CA GLN A 380 -11.31 -1.69 -31.62
C GLN A 380 -10.90 -2.99 -30.91
N GLN A 381 -10.97 -4.11 -31.65
CA GLN A 381 -10.41 -5.39 -31.18
C GLN A 381 -8.90 -5.22 -30.95
N ARG A 382 -8.40 -5.71 -29.81
CA ARG A 382 -6.99 -5.60 -29.42
C ARG A 382 -6.35 -6.95 -29.21
N ASP A 383 -5.11 -7.05 -29.64
CA ASP A 383 -4.27 -8.20 -29.40
C ASP A 383 -3.53 -8.08 -28.07
N GLU A 384 -3.31 -9.23 -27.41
CA GLU A 384 -2.60 -9.28 -26.12
C GLU A 384 -1.17 -8.74 -26.20
N THR A 385 -0.54 -8.83 -27.38
CA THR A 385 0.80 -8.28 -27.65
C THR A 385 0.85 -6.77 -27.65
N GLU A 386 -0.29 -6.07 -27.78
CA GLU A 386 -0.36 -4.61 -27.71
C GLU A 386 -0.37 -4.09 -26.26
N ILE A 387 -0.57 -4.99 -25.29
CA ILE A 387 -0.75 -4.69 -23.86
C ILE A 387 0.35 -5.31 -23.01
N PHE A 388 0.78 -6.52 -23.38
CA PHE A 388 1.77 -7.28 -22.64
C PHE A 388 2.90 -7.78 -23.56
N PRO A 389 4.17 -7.44 -23.29
CA PRO A 389 5.25 -7.74 -24.20
C PRO A 389 5.69 -9.20 -24.05
N SER A 390 6.54 -9.65 -24.96
CA SER A 390 7.13 -10.98 -24.86
C SER A 390 7.96 -11.13 -23.57
N LYS A 391 7.61 -12.18 -22.81
CA LYS A 391 8.36 -12.64 -21.63
C LYS A 391 9.60 -13.46 -21.96
N ALA A 392 9.91 -13.68 -23.25
CA ALA A 392 11.04 -14.50 -23.66
C ALA A 392 12.36 -13.97 -23.09
N ARG A 393 13.21 -14.90 -22.63
CA ARG A 393 14.54 -14.64 -22.06
C ARG A 393 14.55 -13.82 -20.75
N LEU A 394 13.40 -13.61 -20.11
CA LEU A 394 13.36 -13.10 -18.75
C LEU A 394 13.61 -14.26 -17.76
N PRO A 395 14.53 -14.12 -16.79
CA PRO A 395 14.74 -15.16 -15.79
C PRO A 395 13.55 -15.28 -14.84
N GLU A 396 13.20 -16.51 -14.48
CA GLU A 396 12.16 -16.82 -13.50
C GLU A 396 12.61 -17.95 -12.57
N GLY A 397 11.99 -18.05 -11.39
CA GLY A 397 12.30 -19.11 -10.42
C GLY A 397 13.70 -19.00 -9.80
N LEU A 398 14.26 -17.80 -9.70
CA LEU A 398 15.59 -17.61 -9.11
C LEU A 398 15.51 -17.82 -7.60
N SER A 399 16.28 -18.77 -7.08
CA SER A 399 16.49 -18.83 -5.63
C SER A 399 17.17 -17.55 -5.14
N GLN A 400 17.00 -17.23 -3.86
CA GLN A 400 17.65 -16.11 -3.21
C GLN A 400 19.17 -16.09 -3.50
N GLN A 401 19.85 -17.23 -3.29
CA GLN A 401 21.29 -17.33 -3.50
C GLN A 401 21.67 -17.04 -4.97
N LEU A 402 20.88 -17.52 -5.93
CA LEU A 402 21.13 -17.29 -7.35
C LEU A 402 20.84 -15.83 -7.74
N PHE A 403 19.79 -15.23 -7.16
CA PHE A 403 19.49 -13.81 -7.33
C PHE A 403 20.62 -12.94 -6.79
N GLU A 404 21.09 -13.18 -5.57
CA GLU A 404 22.20 -12.44 -4.96
C GLU A 404 23.50 -12.62 -5.77
N GLN A 405 23.82 -13.84 -6.19
CA GLN A 405 25.03 -14.10 -6.97
C GLN A 405 25.03 -13.35 -8.31
N ARG A 406 23.87 -13.25 -8.98
CA ARG A 406 23.76 -12.71 -10.34
C ARG A 406 23.37 -11.24 -10.40
N TYR A 407 22.52 -10.80 -9.48
CA TYR A 407 21.93 -9.47 -9.45
C TYR A 407 22.28 -8.69 -8.18
N GLN A 408 22.96 -9.28 -7.20
CA GLN A 408 23.44 -8.66 -5.95
C GLN A 408 22.32 -8.15 -5.04
N SER A 409 21.57 -7.13 -5.48
CA SER A 409 20.43 -6.53 -4.79
C SER A 409 19.52 -5.84 -5.80
N VAL A 410 18.31 -5.47 -5.37
CA VAL A 410 17.38 -4.65 -6.18
C VAL A 410 17.88 -3.22 -6.44
N ASP A 411 18.92 -2.80 -5.73
CA ASP A 411 19.54 -1.50 -5.92
C ASP A 411 20.85 -1.59 -6.73
N SER A 412 21.20 -2.77 -7.26
CA SER A 412 22.40 -2.97 -8.06
C SER A 412 22.24 -2.44 -9.49
N ALA A 413 23.37 -2.13 -10.14
CA ALA A 413 23.36 -1.73 -11.54
C ALA A 413 22.86 -2.85 -12.46
N VAL A 414 23.23 -4.10 -12.18
CA VAL A 414 22.87 -5.28 -13.00
C VAL A 414 21.36 -5.55 -12.92
N TYR A 415 20.77 -5.43 -11.72
CA TYR A 415 19.33 -5.51 -11.55
C TYR A 415 18.61 -4.39 -12.31
N ARG A 416 19.07 -3.13 -12.14
CA ARG A 416 18.49 -1.97 -12.83
C ARG A 416 18.53 -2.11 -14.34
N GLN A 417 19.56 -2.71 -14.92
CA GLN A 417 19.62 -2.99 -16.36
C GLN A 417 18.50 -3.95 -16.81
N MET A 418 18.21 -4.99 -16.01
CA MET A 418 17.10 -5.91 -16.31
C MET A 418 15.74 -5.22 -16.22
N VAL A 419 15.55 -4.36 -15.20
CA VAL A 419 14.34 -3.54 -15.07
C VAL A 419 14.21 -2.56 -16.23
N GLN A 420 15.29 -1.92 -16.66
CA GLN A 420 15.31 -1.04 -17.83
C GLN A 420 14.93 -1.79 -19.12
N GLU A 421 15.39 -3.04 -19.29
CA GLU A 421 14.98 -3.87 -20.42
C GLU A 421 13.48 -4.19 -20.38
N ILE A 422 12.92 -4.52 -19.21
CA ILE A 422 11.47 -4.68 -19.02
C ILE A 422 10.73 -3.39 -19.38
N ASP A 423 11.21 -2.26 -18.87
CA ASP A 423 10.63 -0.94 -19.11
C ASP A 423 10.66 -0.55 -20.59
N ARG A 424 11.76 -0.88 -21.28
CA ARG A 424 11.91 -0.66 -22.73
C ARG A 424 10.92 -1.51 -23.53
N ARG A 425 10.72 -2.78 -23.16
CA ARG A 425 9.72 -3.65 -23.80
C ARG A 425 8.31 -3.12 -23.63
N LEU A 426 7.98 -2.64 -22.42
CA LEU A 426 6.67 -2.04 -22.15
C LEU A 426 6.48 -0.74 -22.95
N SER A 427 7.46 0.16 -22.95
CA SER A 427 7.36 1.43 -23.69
C SER A 427 7.28 1.26 -25.22
N ALA A 428 7.61 0.08 -25.75
CA ALA A 428 7.49 -0.22 -27.17
C ALA A 428 6.06 -0.60 -27.61
N LEU A 429 5.15 -0.87 -26.67
CA LEU A 429 3.81 -1.35 -27.01
C LEU A 429 2.85 -0.19 -27.36
N PRO A 430 1.92 -0.40 -28.30
CA PRO A 430 0.93 0.60 -28.69
C PRO A 430 0.17 1.24 -27.52
N LEU A 431 -0.25 0.42 -26.53
CA LEU A 431 -0.98 0.93 -25.35
C LEU A 431 -0.17 1.97 -24.57
N TYR A 432 1.12 1.74 -24.37
CA TYR A 432 1.97 2.61 -23.56
C TYR A 432 2.60 3.77 -24.35
N GLN A 433 2.26 3.89 -25.65
CA GLN A 433 2.66 5.00 -26.52
C GLN A 433 1.53 6.00 -26.79
N ILE A 434 0.35 5.77 -26.20
CA ILE A 434 -0.78 6.70 -26.27
C ILE A 434 -0.32 8.07 -25.77
N LYS A 435 -0.44 9.09 -26.61
CA LYS A 435 -0.10 10.47 -26.24
C LYS A 435 -1.18 11.02 -25.32
N THR A 436 -0.75 11.55 -24.20
CA THR A 436 -1.59 12.25 -23.23
C THR A 436 -1.30 13.75 -23.39
N GLU A 437 -1.92 14.38 -24.38
CA GLU A 437 -1.86 15.84 -24.53
C GLU A 437 -2.80 16.54 -23.54
#